data_AF-A0A564G7D7-F1
#
_entry.id   AF-A0A564G7D7-F1
#
_cell.length_a   1.000
_cell.length_b   1.000
_cell.length_c   1.000
_cell.angle_alpha   90.00
_cell.angle_beta   90.00
_cell.angle_gamma   90.00
#
_symmetry.space_group_name_H-M   'P 1'
#
loop_
_entity.id
_entity.type
_entity.pdbx_description
1 polymer ?
#
loop_
_entity_poly.entity_id
_entity_poly.type
_entity_poly.pdbx_seq_one_letter_code
_entity_poly.pdbx_strand_id
1 'polypeptide(L)'
;MHARWKEFRVAPAVLRQHLAAGEGYVAIARLYDVGEHADRRRCCKLGLRELVNGRTSNETALRMAVSRSDISIKRIAGAFGVEGRTIWAAARSYGLPNDQRGREAREDTR
;
A
#
# COMPACT_ATOMS: atom_id res chain seq x y z
N MET A 1 -3.24 -30.84 18.64
CA MET A 1 -2.28 -31.16 17.57
C MET A 1 -1.70 -29.85 17.03
N HIS A 2 -0.41 -29.62 17.22
CA HIS A 2 0.26 -28.38 16.85
C HIS A 2 0.38 -28.30 15.33
N ALA A 3 -0.34 -27.37 14.70
CA ALA A 3 -0.19 -27.06 13.28
C ALA A 3 1.26 -26.62 13.05
N ARG A 4 2.05 -27.54 12.47
CA ARG A 4 3.41 -27.32 12.02
C ARG A 4 3.36 -26.21 10.98
N TRP A 5 3.72 -24.98 11.36
CA TRP A 5 3.71 -23.82 10.50
C TRP A 5 4.54 -24.16 9.25
N LYS A 6 3.87 -24.49 8.14
CA LYS A 6 4.56 -24.72 6.86
C LYS A 6 5.29 -23.44 6.55
N GLU A 7 6.61 -23.49 6.66
CA GLU A 7 7.46 -22.34 6.42
C GLU A 7 7.21 -21.90 4.97
N PHE A 8 6.85 -20.64 4.79
CA PHE A 8 6.54 -20.11 3.46
C PHE A 8 7.84 -20.04 2.63
N ARG A 9 7.96 -20.99 1.69
CA ARG A 9 9.19 -21.31 0.93
C ARG A 9 9.10 -20.95 -0.55
N VAL A 10 8.22 -20.03 -0.93
CA VAL A 10 8.18 -19.51 -2.31
C VAL A 10 9.52 -18.85 -2.65
N ALA A 11 9.97 -19.08 -3.89
CA ALA A 11 11.22 -18.51 -4.38
C ALA A 11 11.15 -16.97 -4.35
N PRO A 12 12.22 -16.28 -3.92
CA PRO A 12 12.23 -14.82 -3.85
C PRO A 12 11.88 -14.12 -5.17
N ALA A 13 12.26 -14.71 -6.31
CA ALA A 13 11.94 -14.18 -7.64
C ALA A 13 10.44 -14.18 -7.94
N VAL A 14 9.73 -15.25 -7.54
CA VAL A 14 8.28 -15.38 -7.72
C VAL A 14 7.53 -14.40 -6.82
N LEU A 15 7.97 -14.25 -5.57
CA LEU A 15 7.44 -13.21 -4.69
C LEU A 15 7.65 -11.80 -5.28
N ARG A 16 8.84 -11.52 -5.83
CA ARG A 16 9.09 -10.24 -6.52
C ARG A 16 8.14 -10.03 -7.70
N GLN A 17 7.82 -11.05 -8.48
CA GLN A 17 6.89 -10.94 -9.60
C GLN A 17 5.47 -10.61 -9.14
N HIS A 18 4.93 -11.33 -8.15
CA HIS A 18 3.59 -11.05 -7.62
C HIS A 18 3.51 -9.63 -7.04
N LEU A 19 4.53 -9.22 -6.27
CA LEU A 19 4.60 -7.89 -5.68
C LEU A 19 4.77 -6.79 -6.73
N ALA A 20 5.59 -7.02 -7.76
CA ALA A 20 5.75 -6.10 -8.88
C ALA A 20 4.47 -5.98 -9.74
N ALA A 21 3.64 -7.04 -9.78
CA ALA A 21 2.31 -7.03 -10.39
C ALA A 21 1.25 -6.32 -9.53
N GLY A 22 1.59 -5.87 -8.32
CA GLY A 22 0.69 -5.15 -7.42
C GLY A 22 -0.18 -6.04 -6.54
N GLU A 23 0.12 -7.33 -6.44
CA GLU A 23 -0.59 -8.23 -5.53
C GLU A 23 -0.22 -7.95 -4.07
N GLY A 24 -1.23 -7.79 -3.21
CA GLY A 24 -1.04 -7.59 -1.77
C GLY A 24 -0.77 -8.91 -1.02
N TYR A 25 -0.22 -8.81 0.20
CA TYR A 25 0.14 -9.98 1.02
C TYR A 25 -1.02 -10.98 1.22
N VAL A 26 -2.25 -10.49 1.36
CA VAL A 26 -3.43 -11.36 1.56
C VAL A 26 -3.73 -12.20 0.32
N ALA A 27 -3.55 -11.65 -0.88
CA ALA A 27 -3.78 -12.36 -2.14
C ALA A 27 -2.73 -13.44 -2.36
N ILE A 28 -1.45 -13.09 -2.15
CA ILE A 28 -0.32 -14.03 -2.23
C ILE A 28 -0.48 -15.14 -1.18
N ALA A 29 -0.83 -14.78 0.06
CA ALA A 29 -1.03 -15.74 1.14
C ALA A 29 -2.14 -16.76 0.81
N ARG A 30 -3.25 -16.32 0.21
CA ARG A 30 -4.31 -17.22 -0.27
C ARG A 30 -3.86 -18.11 -1.42
N LEU A 31 -3.11 -17.57 -2.37
CA LEU A 31 -2.62 -18.31 -3.54
C LEU A 31 -1.75 -19.51 -3.13
N TYR A 32 -0.99 -19.37 -2.04
CA TYR A 32 -0.07 -20.39 -1.55
C TYR A 32 -0.55 -21.12 -0.30
N ASP A 33 -1.82 -20.97 0.09
CA ASP A 33 -2.42 -21.57 1.29
C ASP A 33 -1.56 -21.37 2.56
N VAL A 34 -1.10 -20.13 2.75
CA VAL A 34 -0.33 -19.73 3.93
C VAL A 34 -1.01 -18.60 4.69
N GLY A 35 -0.65 -18.44 5.96
CA GLY A 35 -1.07 -17.27 6.73
C GLY A 35 -0.39 -16.00 6.22
N GLU A 36 -1.14 -14.90 6.16
CA GLU A 36 -0.64 -13.56 5.78
C GLU A 36 0.62 -13.16 6.59
N HIS A 37 0.65 -13.49 7.88
CA HIS A 37 1.80 -13.23 8.74
C HIS A 37 3.06 -14.01 8.35
N ALA A 38 2.94 -15.15 7.67
CA ALA A 38 4.06 -15.93 7.18
C ALA A 38 4.64 -15.30 5.90
N ASP A 39 3.76 -14.89 4.96
CA ASP A 39 4.14 -14.17 3.76
C ASP A 39 4.80 -12.81 4.08
N ARG A 40 4.16 -12.00 4.94
CA ARG A 40 4.73 -10.73 5.40
C ARG A 40 6.10 -10.89 6.05
N ARG A 41 6.29 -11.90 6.92
CA ARG A 41 7.59 -12.17 7.55
C ARG A 41 8.65 -12.55 6.53
N ARG A 42 8.28 -13.33 5.51
CA ARG A 42 9.19 -13.73 4.44
C ARG A 42 9.58 -12.54 3.56
N CYS A 43 8.61 -11.73 3.14
CA CYS A 43 8.84 -10.52 2.38
C CYS A 43 9.73 -9.51 3.12
N CYS A 44 9.55 -9.35 4.44
CA CYS A 44 10.45 -8.54 5.27
C CYS A 44 11.88 -9.10 5.30
N LYS A 45 12.06 -10.42 5.51
CA LYS A 45 13.40 -11.05 5.50
C LYS A 45 14.12 -10.91 4.16
N LEU A 46 13.37 -10.85 3.06
CA LEU A 46 13.89 -10.74 1.69
C LEU A 46 14.05 -9.29 1.20
N GLY A 47 13.76 -8.29 2.05
CA GLY A 47 13.83 -6.88 1.66
C GLY A 47 12.78 -6.46 0.62
N LEU A 48 11.69 -7.23 0.46
CA LEU A 48 10.68 -7.00 -0.58
C LEU A 48 9.55 -6.06 -0.14
N ARG A 49 9.65 -5.50 1.06
CA ARG A 49 8.63 -4.61 1.62
C ARG A 49 8.35 -3.40 0.74
N GLU A 50 9.38 -2.89 0.06
CA GLU A 50 9.29 -1.76 -0.86
C GLU A 50 8.47 -2.06 -2.11
N LEU A 51 8.40 -3.34 -2.52
CA LEU A 51 7.60 -3.79 -3.65
C LEU A 51 6.13 -4.00 -3.29
N VAL A 52 5.83 -4.30 -2.02
CA VAL A 52 4.45 -4.48 -1.53
C VAL A 52 3.81 -3.16 -1.16
N ASN A 53 4.63 -2.18 -0.79
CA ASN A 53 4.28 -0.77 -0.94
C ASN A 53 4.25 -0.38 -2.43
N GLY A 54 3.80 -1.31 -3.29
CA GLY A 54 3.70 -1.20 -4.73
C GLY A 54 3.02 0.11 -5.03
N ARG A 55 3.85 1.08 -5.42
CA ARG A 55 3.50 2.48 -5.58
C ARG A 55 2.63 2.97 -4.42
N THR A 56 3.27 3.51 -3.38
CA THR A 56 2.77 4.82 -2.95
C THR A 56 2.56 5.58 -4.25
N SER A 57 1.29 5.93 -4.52
CA SER A 57 0.87 6.56 -5.76
C SER A 57 2.00 7.43 -6.26
N ASN A 58 2.44 7.24 -7.52
CA ASN A 58 3.34 8.17 -8.19
C ASN A 58 3.03 9.56 -7.62
N GLU A 59 3.99 10.25 -7.00
CA GLU A 59 3.73 11.45 -6.18
C GLU A 59 2.74 12.40 -6.89
N THR A 60 2.85 12.48 -8.21
CA THR A 60 1.92 13.12 -9.14
C THR A 60 0.46 12.66 -9.01
N ALA A 61 0.19 11.34 -9.04
CA ALA A 61 -1.14 10.77 -8.85
C ALA A 61 -1.71 11.02 -7.46
N LEU A 62 -0.89 10.93 -6.40
CA LEU A 62 -1.36 11.28 -5.05
C LEU A 62 -1.64 12.79 -4.96
N ARG A 63 -0.74 13.62 -5.50
CA ARG A 63 -0.91 15.08 -5.56
C ARG A 63 -2.18 15.45 -6.31
N MET A 64 -2.45 14.86 -7.48
CA MET A 64 -3.69 15.08 -8.22
C MET A 64 -4.93 14.67 -7.42
N ALA A 65 -4.91 13.51 -6.76
CA ALA A 65 -6.04 13.03 -5.98
C ALA A 65 -6.28 13.87 -4.72
N VAL A 66 -5.22 14.31 -4.05
CA VAL A 66 -5.29 15.11 -2.81
C VAL A 66 -5.56 16.59 -3.10
N SER A 67 -5.21 17.09 -4.29
CA SER A 67 -5.60 18.42 -4.76
C SER A 67 -7.11 18.58 -4.98
N ARG A 68 -7.87 17.49 -4.98
CA ARG A 68 -9.33 17.48 -5.08
C ARG A 68 -9.96 17.40 -3.69
N SER A 69 -10.50 18.50 -3.19
CA SER A 69 -11.11 18.58 -1.84
C SER A 69 -12.45 17.84 -1.76
N ASP A 70 -13.13 17.68 -2.90
CA ASP A 70 -14.40 16.98 -3.07
C ASP A 70 -14.29 15.44 -2.93
N ILE A 71 -13.08 14.90 -3.02
CA ILE A 71 -12.82 13.48 -2.87
C ILE A 71 -12.32 13.20 -1.44
N SER A 72 -13.08 12.38 -0.70
CA SER A 72 -12.68 11.97 0.64
C SER A 72 -11.43 11.09 0.62
N ILE A 73 -10.58 11.21 1.64
CA ILE A 73 -9.38 10.37 1.80
C ILE A 73 -9.74 8.87 1.79
N LYS A 74 -10.92 8.50 2.30
CA LYS A 74 -11.42 7.11 2.26
C LYS A 74 -11.64 6.62 0.82
N ARG A 75 -12.18 7.46 -0.07
CA ARG A 75 -12.35 7.13 -1.49
C ARG A 75 -11.02 7.09 -2.23
N ILE A 76 -10.12 8.02 -1.93
CA ILE A 76 -8.75 8.02 -2.46
C ILE A 76 -8.05 6.71 -2.08
N ALA A 77 -8.09 6.35 -0.80
CA ALA A 77 -7.49 5.12 -0.29
C ALA A 77 -8.07 3.86 -0.97
N GLY A 78 -9.40 3.81 -1.15
CA GLY A 78 -10.06 2.74 -1.90
C GLY A 78 -9.61 2.63 -3.36
N ALA A 79 -9.44 3.77 -4.06
CA ALA A 79 -8.95 3.80 -5.44
C ALA A 79 -7.49 3.34 -5.55
N PHE A 80 -6.68 3.59 -4.52
CA PHE A 80 -5.30 3.12 -4.42
C PHE A 80 -5.16 1.72 -3.83
N GLY A 81 -6.26 1.06 -3.42
CA GLY A 81 -6.22 -0.26 -2.79
C GLY A 81 -5.49 -0.30 -1.45
N VAL A 82 -5.39 0.85 -0.76
CA VAL A 82 -4.67 0.98 0.52
C VAL A 82 -5.58 1.49 1.63
N GLU A 83 -5.10 1.43 2.86
CA GLU A 83 -5.79 2.01 4.00
C GLU A 83 -5.63 3.53 4.04
N GLY A 84 -6.61 4.25 4.58
CA GLY A 84 -6.57 5.72 4.70
C GLY A 84 -5.35 6.24 5.47
N ARG A 85 -4.87 5.49 6.48
CA ARG A 85 -3.63 5.84 7.21
C ARG A 85 -2.39 5.85 6.32
N THR A 86 -2.37 5.00 5.29
CA THR A 86 -1.27 4.92 4.31
C THR A 86 -1.24 6.16 3.42
N ILE A 87 -2.42 6.64 3.00
CA ILE A 87 -2.56 7.90 2.27
C ILE A 87 -2.08 9.09 3.12
N TRP A 88 -2.45 9.13 4.40
CA TRP A 88 -2.00 10.15 5.34
C TRP A 88 -0.48 10.18 5.51
N ALA A 89 0.14 9.01 5.70
CA ALA A 89 1.59 8.89 5.82
C ALA A 89 2.29 9.34 4.53
N ALA A 90 1.78 8.91 3.38
CA ALA A 90 2.32 9.30 2.07
C ALA A 90 2.20 10.81 1.82
N ALA A 91 1.02 11.40 2.04
CA ALA A 91 0.80 12.83 1.85
C ALA A 91 1.76 13.67 2.72
N ARG A 92 1.98 13.27 3.98
CA ARG A 92 2.96 13.90 4.87
C ARG A 92 4.39 13.79 4.35
N SER A 93 4.80 12.62 3.87
CA SER A 93 6.14 12.41 3.29
C SER A 93 6.40 13.26 2.04
N TYR A 94 5.36 13.63 1.29
CA TYR A 94 5.47 14.47 0.09
C TYR A 94 5.11 15.95 0.31
N GLY A 95 4.89 16.38 1.55
CA GLY A 95 4.51 17.77 1.85
C GLY A 95 3.16 18.18 1.27
N LEU A 96 2.23 17.24 1.13
CA LEU A 96 0.86 17.48 0.67
C LEU A 96 -0.09 17.68 1.86
N PRO A 97 -1.08 18.58 1.76
CA PRO A 97 -2.11 18.73 2.78
C PRO A 97 -2.89 17.43 2.91
N ASN A 98 -3.02 16.94 4.13
CA ASN A 98 -3.68 15.66 4.43
C ASN A 98 -5.02 15.85 5.15
N ASP A 99 -5.33 17.07 5.55
CA ASP A 99 -6.54 17.52 6.23
C ASP A 99 -7.47 18.30 5.27
N GLN A 100 -8.77 18.29 5.59
CA GLN A 100 -9.79 18.92 4.73
C GLN A 100 -9.52 20.42 4.51
N ARG A 101 -9.19 21.15 5.59
CA ARG A 101 -8.88 22.58 5.54
C ARG A 101 -7.66 22.88 4.68
N GLY A 102 -6.58 22.12 4.84
CA GLY A 102 -5.38 22.27 4.01
C GLY A 102 -5.62 21.98 2.52
N ARG A 103 -6.58 21.11 2.19
CA ARG A 103 -6.96 20.82 0.80
C ARG A 103 -7.83 21.92 0.20
N GLU A 104 -8.83 22.40 0.94
CA GLU A 104 -9.71 23.52 0.54
C GLU A 104 -8.93 24.82 0.32
N ALA A 105 -8.05 25.19 1.25
CA ALA A 105 -7.21 26.39 1.12
C ALA A 105 -6.34 26.37 -0.16
N ARG A 106 -5.99 25.18 -0.65
CA ARG A 106 -5.17 25.00 -1.84
C ARG A 106 -5.98 25.07 -3.14
N GLU A 107 -7.27 24.78 -3.11
CA GLU A 107 -8.19 25.00 -4.25
C GLU A 107 -8.53 26.48 -4.40
N ASP A 108 -8.76 27.21 -3.30
CA ASP A 108 -9.07 28.64 -3.34
C ASP A 108 -7.91 29.53 -3.84
N THR A 109 -6.66 29.02 -3.79
CA THR A 109 -5.47 29.77 -4.26
C THR A 109 -5.16 29.52 -5.75
N ARG A 110 -6.03 28.84 -6.50
CA ARG A 110 -5.79 28.42 -7.88
C ARG A 110 -6.74 29.10 -8.86
#